data_AF-A0A1J4JUA1-F1
#
_entry.id   AF-A0A1J4JUA1-F1
#
_cell.length_a   1.000
_cell.length_b   1.000
_cell.length_c   1.000
_cell.angle_alpha   90.00
_cell.angle_beta   90.00
_cell.angle_gamma   90.00
#
_symmetry.space_group_name_H-M   'P 1'
#
loop_
_entity.id
_entity.type
_entity.pdbx_description
1 polymer ?
#
loop_
_entity_poly.entity_id
_entity_poly.type
_entity_poly.pdbx_seq_one_letter_code
_entity_poly.pdbx_strand_id
1 'polypeptide(L)'
;MPLNSYAIEFSLCNIPGLSEHYIYMNDDMFIGKPIEKDFFFDSDGKPKIPSKKKDWGNVNSMVKSLHHHSQRNDMKGVQFSCVVHNTVQICQNYFKKTQKGEYDHTPTPITKKIMKEIYKNFPDTIHSTITSQFRNYTNVLMQLLVQLYGVGSGLATPLPVTANISKFFMVSGVSAFSGLKEDKPILFCVNTDISHFRNDVKHTLDEWMPDKSEYEL
;
A
#
# COMPACT_ATOMS: atom_id res chain seq x y z
N MET A 1 3.99 18.61 13.73
CA MET A 1 2.67 18.62 13.05
C MET A 1 2.62 17.36 12.19
N PRO A 2 1.56 16.52 12.23
CA PRO A 2 1.55 15.28 11.44
C PRO A 2 1.55 15.62 9.95
N LEU A 3 2.48 15.02 9.20
CA LEU A 3 2.58 15.15 7.74
C LEU A 3 1.58 14.19 7.05
N ASN A 4 1.06 14.57 5.89
CA ASN A 4 0.20 13.71 5.08
C ASN A 4 1.04 12.63 4.38
N SER A 5 1.00 11.39 4.88
CA SER A 5 1.76 10.28 4.27
C SER A 5 1.39 10.04 2.80
N TYR A 6 0.13 10.24 2.41
CA TYR A 6 -0.28 10.07 1.01
C TYR A 6 0.44 11.06 0.10
N ALA A 7 0.60 12.31 0.54
CA ALA A 7 1.34 13.33 -0.19
C ALA A 7 2.84 12.97 -0.34
N ILE A 8 3.44 12.45 0.74
CA ILE A 8 4.84 11.99 0.76
C ILE A 8 5.03 10.84 -0.23
N GLU A 9 4.17 9.82 -0.15
CA GLU A 9 4.22 8.63 -1.00
C GLU A 9 4.25 8.99 -2.49
N PHE A 10 3.31 9.82 -2.95
CA PHE A 10 3.28 10.28 -4.35
C PHE A 10 4.55 11.04 -4.74
N SER A 11 5.20 11.72 -3.80
CA SER A 11 6.39 12.53 -4.07
C SER A 11 7.69 11.71 -4.13
N LEU A 12 7.69 10.43 -3.72
CA LEU A 12 8.90 9.60 -3.63
C LEU A 12 9.63 9.49 -4.97
N CYS A 13 8.91 9.38 -6.10
CA CYS A 13 9.53 9.25 -7.42
C CYS A 13 10.39 10.45 -7.83
N ASN A 14 10.27 11.58 -7.12
CA ASN A 14 11.02 12.81 -7.36
C ASN A 14 12.34 12.88 -6.59
N ILE A 15 12.63 11.91 -5.71
CA ILE A 15 13.90 11.87 -4.97
C ILE A 15 15.07 11.83 -5.97
N PRO A 16 15.99 12.81 -5.93
CA PRO A 16 17.17 12.81 -6.78
C PRO A 16 18.00 11.54 -6.56
N GLY A 17 18.44 10.91 -7.64
CA GLY A 17 19.20 9.66 -7.57
C GLY A 17 18.38 8.39 -7.31
N LEU A 18 17.05 8.48 -7.11
CA LEU A 18 16.21 7.29 -6.99
C LEU A 18 16.23 6.48 -8.29
N SER A 19 16.52 5.18 -8.15
CA SER A 19 16.56 4.18 -9.21
C SER A 19 15.24 4.10 -9.99
N GLU A 20 15.31 3.68 -11.26
CA GLU A 20 14.12 3.37 -12.06
C GLU A 20 13.26 2.29 -11.38
N HIS A 21 13.90 1.33 -10.72
CA HIS A 21 13.26 0.23 -9.99
C HIS A 21 13.56 0.40 -8.50
N TYR A 22 12.52 0.50 -7.67
CA TYR A 22 12.66 0.66 -6.23
C TYR A 22 11.54 -0.04 -5.48
N ILE A 23 11.78 -0.35 -4.21
CA ILE A 23 10.78 -0.91 -3.30
C ILE A 23 10.35 0.18 -2.34
N TYR A 24 9.05 0.45 -2.29
CA TYR A 24 8.48 1.32 -1.27
C TYR A 24 8.11 0.50 -0.03
N MET A 25 8.57 0.96 1.13
CA MET A 25 8.28 0.38 2.45
C MET A 25 8.05 1.51 3.46
N ASN A 26 6.97 1.42 4.24
CA ASN A 26 6.78 2.23 5.44
C ASN A 26 7.51 1.60 6.65
N ASP A 27 7.50 2.32 7.77
CA ASP A 27 8.11 1.92 9.04
C ASP A 27 7.46 0.69 9.71
N ASP A 28 6.27 0.30 9.27
CA ASP A 28 5.56 -0.91 9.71
C ASP A 28 5.61 -2.06 8.70
N MET A 29 6.38 -1.92 7.61
CA MET A 29 6.51 -2.91 6.54
C MET A 29 7.85 -3.65 6.59
N PHE A 30 7.81 -4.96 6.40
CA PHE A 30 8.95 -5.85 6.60
C PHE A 30 9.07 -6.91 5.50
N ILE A 31 10.31 -7.36 5.29
CA ILE A 31 10.66 -8.53 4.47
C ILE A 31 11.10 -9.63 5.45
N GLY A 32 10.29 -10.68 5.61
CA GLY A 32 10.48 -11.69 6.65
C GLY A 32 11.37 -12.88 6.28
N LYS A 33 11.84 -12.93 5.03
CA LYS A 33 12.70 -14.01 4.50
C LYS A 33 13.68 -13.44 3.47
N PRO A 34 14.88 -14.03 3.32
CA PRO A 34 15.78 -13.70 2.22
C PRO A 34 15.09 -13.87 0.87
N ILE A 35 15.18 -12.85 0.03
CA ILE A 35 14.61 -12.81 -1.31
C ILE A 35 15.53 -12.07 -2.27
N GLU A 36 15.45 -12.44 -3.53
CA GLU A 36 16.23 -11.82 -4.62
C GLU A 36 15.41 -10.76 -5.35
N LYS A 37 16.09 -9.93 -6.16
CA LYS A 37 15.43 -8.87 -6.96
C LYS A 37 14.31 -9.41 -7.87
N ASP A 38 14.46 -10.65 -8.34
CA ASP A 38 13.53 -11.31 -9.24
C ASP A 38 12.22 -11.68 -8.53
N PHE A 39 12.15 -11.59 -7.19
CA PHE A 39 10.91 -11.66 -6.43
C PHE A 39 10.03 -10.44 -6.67
N PHE A 40 10.65 -9.26 -6.83
CA PHE A 40 9.97 -7.98 -6.98
C PHE A 40 9.75 -7.57 -8.43
N PHE A 41 10.62 -7.97 -9.35
CA PHE A 41 10.55 -7.60 -10.76
C PHE A 41 10.61 -8.84 -11.65
N ASP A 42 9.80 -8.90 -12.71
CA ASP A 42 9.87 -9.99 -13.68
C ASP A 42 11.01 -9.80 -14.69
N SER A 43 11.17 -10.75 -15.62
CA SER A 43 12.23 -10.72 -16.64
C SER A 43 12.17 -9.51 -17.57
N ASP A 44 11.00 -8.86 -17.69
CA ASP A 44 10.81 -7.64 -18.49
C ASP A 44 11.03 -6.37 -17.66
N GLY A 45 11.42 -6.50 -16.39
CA GLY A 45 11.59 -5.40 -15.45
C GLY A 45 10.27 -4.84 -14.90
N LYS A 46 9.14 -5.51 -15.12
CA LYS A 46 7.86 -5.04 -14.57
C LYS A 46 7.76 -5.39 -13.09
N PRO A 47 7.24 -4.50 -12.24
CA PRO A 47 7.01 -4.81 -10.84
C PRO A 47 5.95 -5.90 -10.71
N LYS A 48 6.23 -6.89 -9.87
CA LYS A 48 5.31 -7.94 -9.45
C LYS A 48 4.55 -7.49 -8.22
N ILE A 49 3.31 -7.05 -8.41
CA ILE A 49 2.53 -6.40 -7.34
C ILE A 49 1.59 -7.42 -6.69
N PRO A 50 1.64 -7.61 -5.36
CA PRO A 50 0.65 -8.38 -4.61
C PRO A 50 -0.76 -7.97 -5.02
N SER A 51 -1.55 -8.92 -5.53
CA SER A 51 -2.91 -8.67 -6.01
C SER A 51 -3.90 -9.69 -5.48
N LYS A 52 -4.82 -9.21 -4.64
CA LYS A 52 -6.00 -9.95 -4.16
C LYS A 52 -7.13 -9.82 -5.18
N LYS A 53 -7.99 -10.83 -5.27
CA LYS A 53 -9.06 -10.90 -6.28
C LYS A 53 -10.37 -10.19 -5.87
N LYS A 54 -10.30 -9.15 -5.02
CA LYS A 54 -11.49 -8.37 -4.62
C LYS A 54 -12.11 -7.68 -5.84
N ASP A 55 -13.42 -7.82 -6.00
CA ASP A 55 -14.19 -7.19 -7.07
C ASP A 55 -14.83 -5.88 -6.60
N TRP A 56 -14.73 -4.83 -7.41
CA TRP A 56 -15.20 -3.48 -7.08
C TRP A 56 -16.39 -3.00 -7.93
N GLY A 57 -17.26 -3.91 -8.40
CA GLY A 57 -18.40 -3.57 -9.26
C GLY A 57 -19.28 -2.42 -8.76
N ASN A 58 -19.42 -2.24 -7.44
CA ASN A 58 -20.27 -1.23 -6.82
C ASN A 58 -19.53 0.04 -6.34
N VAL A 59 -18.27 0.25 -6.72
CA VAL A 59 -17.46 1.36 -6.16
C VAL A 59 -18.12 2.74 -6.31
N ASN A 60 -18.81 2.99 -7.43
CA ASN A 60 -19.43 4.29 -7.71
C ASN A 60 -20.58 4.65 -6.76
N SER A 61 -21.39 3.67 -6.34
CA SER A 61 -22.44 3.91 -5.34
C SER A 61 -21.83 4.03 -3.93
N MET A 62 -20.79 3.24 -3.64
CA MET A 62 -20.11 3.25 -2.35
C MET A 62 -19.41 4.58 -2.06
N VAL A 63 -18.70 5.18 -3.04
CA VAL A 63 -18.05 6.49 -2.86
C VAL A 63 -19.05 7.56 -2.44
N LYS A 64 -20.21 7.64 -3.12
CA LYS A 64 -21.27 8.61 -2.79
C LYS A 64 -21.75 8.47 -1.35
N SER A 65 -21.98 7.23 -0.92
CA SER A 65 -22.39 6.94 0.46
C SER A 65 -21.30 7.32 1.45
N LEU A 66 -20.05 6.92 1.20
CA LEU A 66 -18.93 7.15 2.12
C LEU A 66 -18.63 8.63 2.31
N HIS A 67 -18.63 9.43 1.25
CA HIS A 67 -18.38 10.88 1.32
C HIS A 67 -19.45 11.62 2.13
N HIS A 68 -20.69 11.13 2.11
CA HIS A 68 -21.76 11.69 2.95
C HIS A 68 -21.53 11.41 4.43
N HIS A 69 -20.97 10.24 4.77
CA HIS A 69 -20.66 9.86 6.14
C HIS A 69 -19.38 10.52 6.67
N SER A 70 -18.36 10.70 5.83
CA SER A 70 -17.10 11.36 6.22
C SER A 70 -17.29 12.85 6.56
N GLN A 71 -18.31 13.49 5.99
CA GLN A 71 -18.70 14.86 6.35
C GLN A 71 -19.37 14.95 7.74
N ARG A 72 -19.78 13.81 8.32
CA ARG A 72 -20.54 13.75 9.58
C ARG A 72 -19.72 13.26 10.77
N ASN A 73 -18.62 12.53 10.53
CA ASN A 73 -17.79 11.89 11.56
C ASN A 73 -16.29 11.98 11.24
N ASP A 74 -15.46 12.18 12.26
CA ASP A 74 -13.99 12.28 12.19
C ASP A 74 -13.25 10.93 12.30
N MET A 75 -13.96 9.80 12.15
CA MET A 75 -13.37 8.48 12.35
C MET A 75 -12.34 8.14 11.26
N LYS A 76 -11.08 7.92 11.68
CA LYS A 76 -9.94 7.55 10.82
C LYS A 76 -10.22 6.38 9.86
N GLY A 77 -11.01 5.38 10.29
CA GLY A 77 -11.38 4.23 9.45
C GLY A 77 -12.31 4.58 8.29
N VAL A 78 -13.25 5.51 8.49
CA VAL A 78 -14.13 6.00 7.41
C VAL A 78 -13.33 6.81 6.41
N GLN A 79 -12.41 7.65 6.90
CA GLN A 79 -11.52 8.42 6.04
C GLN A 79 -10.67 7.49 5.16
N PHE A 80 -10.00 6.49 5.74
CA PHE A 80 -9.21 5.52 4.97
C PHE A 80 -10.08 4.78 3.93
N SER A 81 -11.29 4.38 4.31
CA SER A 81 -12.24 3.75 3.39
C SER A 81 -12.56 4.66 2.21
N CYS A 82 -12.79 5.96 2.43
CA CYS A 82 -12.99 6.93 1.34
C CYS A 82 -11.80 6.96 0.39
N VAL A 83 -10.58 7.07 0.91
CA VAL A 83 -9.35 7.14 0.10
C VAL A 83 -9.17 5.88 -0.76
N VAL A 84 -9.40 4.69 -0.19
CA VAL A 84 -9.39 3.42 -0.95
C VAL A 84 -10.41 3.46 -2.09
N HIS A 85 -11.67 3.81 -1.80
CA HIS A 85 -12.74 3.80 -2.80
C HIS A 85 -12.54 4.88 -3.87
N ASN A 86 -12.04 6.07 -3.52
CA ASN A 86 -11.67 7.11 -4.49
C ASN A 86 -10.62 6.58 -5.46
N THR A 87 -9.58 5.92 -4.94
CA THR A 87 -8.48 5.36 -5.74
C THR A 87 -8.99 4.30 -6.73
N VAL A 88 -9.87 3.41 -6.27
CA VAL A 88 -10.51 2.41 -7.13
C VAL A 88 -11.40 3.09 -8.19
N GLN A 89 -12.19 4.07 -7.79
CA GLN A 89 -13.13 4.78 -8.67
C GLN A 89 -12.40 5.50 -9.81
N ILE A 90 -11.29 6.21 -9.54
CA ILE A 90 -10.55 6.90 -10.61
C ILE A 90 -10.00 5.91 -11.64
N CYS A 91 -9.49 4.75 -11.21
CA CYS A 91 -9.02 3.69 -12.11
C CYS A 91 -10.16 3.07 -12.89
N GLN A 92 -11.28 2.76 -12.22
CA GLN A 92 -12.46 2.20 -12.87
C GLN A 92 -13.00 3.12 -13.97
N ASN A 93 -13.06 4.42 -13.70
CA ASN A 93 -13.52 5.41 -14.66
C ASN A 93 -12.53 5.56 -15.83
N TYR A 94 -11.22 5.57 -15.56
CA TYR A 94 -10.18 5.66 -16.57
C TYR A 94 -10.20 4.46 -17.54
N PHE A 95 -10.18 3.23 -17.01
CA PHE A 95 -10.19 2.01 -17.83
C PHE A 95 -11.58 1.61 -18.34
N LYS A 96 -12.64 2.28 -17.89
CA LYS A 96 -14.05 1.92 -18.16
C LYS A 96 -14.35 0.44 -17.88
N LYS A 97 -13.74 -0.10 -16.83
CA LYS A 97 -13.79 -1.51 -16.47
C LYS A 97 -13.78 -1.68 -14.96
N THR A 98 -14.58 -2.62 -14.47
CA THR A 98 -14.54 -3.05 -13.06
C THR A 98 -13.13 -3.43 -12.66
N GLN A 99 -12.65 -2.80 -11.60
CA GLN A 99 -11.32 -3.05 -11.07
C GLN A 99 -11.31 -4.30 -10.19
N LYS A 100 -10.20 -5.05 -10.25
CA LYS A 100 -9.91 -6.17 -9.36
C LYS A 100 -8.57 -5.94 -8.71
N GLY A 101 -8.50 -6.08 -7.40
CA GLY A 101 -7.33 -5.71 -6.62
C GLY A 101 -7.74 -5.21 -5.24
N GLU A 102 -6.82 -5.23 -4.29
CA GLU A 102 -7.04 -4.61 -2.99
C GLU A 102 -5.71 -4.12 -2.45
N TYR A 103 -5.80 -3.05 -1.65
CA TYR A 103 -4.69 -2.54 -0.89
C TYR A 103 -4.15 -3.61 0.06
N ASP A 104 -2.88 -3.98 -0.11
CA ASP A 104 -2.27 -5.07 0.66
C ASP A 104 -1.40 -4.59 1.83
N HIS A 105 -1.04 -3.30 1.84
CA HIS A 105 -0.21 -2.64 2.86
C HIS A 105 1.09 -3.41 3.21
N THR A 106 1.86 -3.73 2.18
CA THR A 106 3.14 -4.46 2.30
C THR A 106 4.18 -3.83 1.36
N PRO A 107 5.48 -4.21 1.48
CA PRO A 107 6.53 -3.72 0.57
C PRO A 107 6.09 -3.81 -0.89
N THR A 108 6.09 -2.66 -1.58
CA THR A 108 5.54 -2.55 -2.93
C THR A 108 6.64 -2.24 -3.93
N PRO A 109 6.89 -3.10 -4.94
CA PRO A 109 7.80 -2.77 -6.02
C PRO A 109 7.18 -1.73 -6.95
N ILE A 110 7.94 -0.70 -7.29
CA ILE A 110 7.48 0.42 -8.12
C ILE A 110 8.55 0.74 -9.15
N THR A 111 8.11 1.20 -10.33
CA THR A 111 8.98 1.81 -11.33
C THR A 111 8.66 3.27 -11.52
N LYS A 112 9.68 4.10 -11.80
CA LYS A 112 9.44 5.53 -12.11
C LYS A 112 8.60 5.67 -13.37
N LYS A 113 8.69 4.72 -14.32
CA LYS A 113 7.82 4.64 -15.49
C LYS A 113 6.33 4.59 -15.10
N ILE A 114 5.94 3.70 -14.18
CA ILE A 114 4.54 3.62 -13.73
C ILE A 114 4.13 4.93 -13.06
N MET A 115 4.97 5.47 -12.18
CA MET A 115 4.66 6.74 -11.51
C MET A 115 4.49 7.90 -12.50
N LYS A 116 5.36 8.02 -13.51
CA LYS A 116 5.24 9.03 -14.57
C LYS A 116 3.93 8.90 -15.35
N GLU A 117 3.54 7.67 -15.70
CA GLU A 117 2.26 7.44 -16.39
C GLU A 117 1.06 7.78 -15.49
N ILE A 118 1.12 7.44 -14.19
CA ILE A 118 0.09 7.83 -13.21
C ILE A 118 0.00 9.36 -13.10
N TYR A 119 1.12 10.07 -12.97
CA TYR A 119 1.15 11.53 -12.95
C TYR A 119 0.60 12.19 -14.21
N LYS A 120 0.89 11.60 -15.38
CA LYS A 120 0.38 12.07 -16.66
C LYS A 120 -1.14 11.88 -16.80
N ASN A 121 -1.68 10.78 -16.28
CA ASN A 121 -3.09 10.42 -16.47
C ASN A 121 -4.01 10.91 -15.34
N PHE A 122 -3.48 11.23 -14.16
CA PHE A 122 -4.24 11.72 -13.00
C PHE A 122 -3.64 13.01 -12.39
N PRO A 123 -3.26 14.03 -13.18
CA PRO A 123 -2.51 15.18 -12.69
C PRO A 123 -3.28 15.94 -11.59
N ASP A 124 -4.57 16.23 -11.81
CA ASP A 124 -5.38 17.00 -10.86
C ASP A 124 -5.64 16.22 -9.56
N THR A 125 -5.90 14.91 -9.67
CA THR A 125 -6.15 14.06 -8.50
C THR A 125 -4.91 13.94 -7.62
N ILE A 126 -3.73 13.77 -8.22
CA ILE A 126 -2.49 13.71 -7.47
C ILE A 126 -2.15 15.09 -6.92
N HIS A 127 -2.30 16.15 -7.71
CA HIS A 127 -2.06 17.53 -7.25
C HIS A 127 -2.90 17.88 -6.01
N SER A 128 -4.19 17.53 -6.02
CA SER A 128 -5.06 17.71 -4.85
C SER A 128 -4.60 16.89 -3.63
N THR A 129 -4.09 15.68 -3.85
CA THR A 129 -3.56 14.83 -2.76
C THR A 129 -2.27 15.40 -2.18
N ILE A 130 -1.30 15.79 -3.01
CA ILE A 130 0.01 16.28 -2.55
C ILE A 130 -0.06 17.67 -1.88
N THR A 131 -1.05 18.49 -2.24
CA THR A 131 -1.27 19.82 -1.65
C THR A 131 -2.10 19.77 -0.36
N SER A 132 -2.65 18.61 -0.01
CA SER A 132 -3.39 18.41 1.24
C SER A 132 -2.44 18.38 2.45
N GLN A 133 -2.49 19.40 3.30
CA GLN A 133 -1.64 19.52 4.49
C GLN A 133 -1.80 18.33 5.46
N PHE A 134 -3.03 17.86 5.64
CA PHE A 134 -3.37 16.67 6.42
C PHE A 134 -4.06 15.64 5.53
N ARG A 135 -4.10 14.38 5.98
CA ARG A 135 -4.90 13.34 5.31
C ARG A 135 -6.35 13.81 5.18
N ASN A 136 -6.89 13.71 3.97
CA ASN A 136 -8.26 14.08 3.65
C ASN A 136 -9.01 12.87 3.07
N TYR A 137 -10.32 12.79 3.31
CA TYR A 137 -11.17 11.73 2.76
C TYR A 137 -11.27 11.77 1.23
N THR A 138 -10.90 12.89 0.59
CA THR A 138 -10.84 13.06 -0.87
C THR A 138 -9.50 12.63 -1.49
N ASN A 139 -8.47 12.32 -0.68
CA ASN A 139 -7.17 11.88 -1.19
C ASN A 139 -7.27 10.49 -1.88
N VAL A 140 -6.18 10.09 -2.51
CA VAL A 140 -5.98 8.75 -3.10
C VAL A 140 -4.71 8.07 -2.53
N LEU A 141 -4.60 6.75 -2.71
CA LEU A 141 -3.48 5.93 -2.24
C LEU A 141 -2.51 5.61 -3.36
N MET A 142 -1.22 5.92 -3.18
CA MET A 142 -0.19 5.64 -4.19
C MET A 142 -0.07 4.13 -4.46
N GLN A 143 0.12 3.29 -3.45
CA GLN A 143 0.34 1.84 -3.66
C GLN A 143 -0.84 1.18 -4.38
N LEU A 144 -2.07 1.50 -4.00
CA LEU A 144 -3.27 0.95 -4.66
C LEU A 144 -3.42 1.48 -6.08
N LEU A 145 -3.09 2.75 -6.33
CA LEU A 145 -3.11 3.32 -7.66
C LEU A 145 -2.07 2.66 -8.56
N VAL A 146 -0.85 2.44 -8.06
CA VAL A 146 0.23 1.70 -8.74
C VAL A 146 -0.20 0.27 -9.08
N GLN A 147 -0.86 -0.42 -8.15
CA GLN A 147 -1.40 -1.77 -8.39
C GLN A 147 -2.45 -1.77 -9.51
N LEU A 148 -3.51 -0.97 -9.38
CA LEU A 148 -4.64 -0.98 -10.31
C LEU A 148 -4.24 -0.45 -11.68
N TYR A 149 -3.52 0.68 -11.73
CA TYR A 149 -3.06 1.26 -12.97
C TYR A 149 -1.99 0.40 -13.64
N GLY A 150 -1.00 -0.08 -12.88
CA GLY A 150 0.08 -0.92 -13.40
C GLY A 150 -0.46 -2.21 -14.01
N VAL A 151 -1.35 -2.92 -13.32
CA VAL A 151 -1.98 -4.13 -13.86
C VAL A 151 -2.92 -3.80 -15.02
N GLY A 152 -3.74 -2.76 -14.90
CA GLY A 152 -4.69 -2.35 -15.93
C GLY A 152 -4.04 -1.89 -17.25
N SER A 153 -2.84 -1.31 -17.17
CA SER A 153 -2.06 -0.85 -18.33
C SER A 153 -1.02 -1.88 -18.82
N GLY A 154 -0.90 -3.04 -18.16
CA GLY A 154 0.11 -4.05 -18.50
C GLY A 154 1.54 -3.67 -18.14
N LEU A 155 1.73 -2.62 -17.34
CA LEU A 155 3.03 -2.16 -16.83
C LEU A 155 3.47 -2.89 -15.55
N ALA A 156 2.56 -3.61 -14.89
CA ALA A 156 2.86 -4.45 -13.72
C ALA A 156 2.28 -5.86 -13.91
N THR A 157 2.96 -6.82 -13.30
CA THR A 157 2.55 -8.23 -13.30
C THR A 157 1.83 -8.54 -11.99
N PRO A 158 0.57 -9.00 -11.99
CA PRO A 158 -0.12 -9.34 -10.75
C PRO A 158 0.51 -10.57 -10.10
N LEU A 159 0.90 -10.45 -8.84
CA LEU A 159 1.38 -11.56 -8.01
C LEU A 159 0.22 -12.08 -7.15
N PRO A 160 -0.26 -13.32 -7.36
CA PRO A 160 -1.30 -13.90 -6.51
C PRO A 160 -0.85 -13.98 -5.05
N VAL A 161 -1.64 -13.39 -4.15
CA VAL A 161 -1.31 -13.37 -2.72
C VAL A 161 -1.80 -14.65 -2.03
N THR A 162 -0.90 -15.28 -1.29
CA THR A 162 -1.20 -16.29 -0.27
C THR A 162 -0.70 -15.79 1.08
N ALA A 163 -1.15 -16.41 2.18
CA ALA A 163 -0.69 -16.07 3.53
C ALA A 163 0.84 -16.20 3.69
N ASN A 164 1.51 -17.02 2.86
CA ASN A 164 2.96 -17.16 2.86
C ASN A 164 3.68 -16.04 2.08
N ILE A 165 3.01 -15.40 1.13
CA ILE A 165 3.59 -14.35 0.28
C ILE A 165 3.49 -13.00 0.98
N SER A 166 2.29 -12.63 1.43
CA SER A 166 2.02 -11.30 1.98
C SER A 166 0.96 -11.38 3.08
N LYS A 167 1.20 -10.71 4.22
CA LYS A 167 0.26 -10.68 5.34
C LYS A 167 0.28 -9.35 6.10
N PHE A 168 -0.90 -8.85 6.43
CA PHE A 168 -1.07 -7.71 7.33
C PHE A 168 -1.48 -8.20 8.72
N PHE A 169 -0.65 -7.92 9.72
CA PHE A 169 -0.91 -8.24 11.13
C PHE A 169 -1.42 -7.00 11.85
N MET A 170 -2.69 -7.01 12.25
CA MET A 170 -3.24 -6.02 13.18
C MET A 170 -3.15 -6.59 14.59
N VAL A 171 -2.24 -6.06 15.40
CA VAL A 171 -2.07 -6.48 16.79
C VAL A 171 -3.04 -5.69 17.67
N SER A 172 -4.21 -6.29 17.90
CA SER A 172 -5.27 -5.75 18.75
C SER A 172 -5.46 -6.52 20.06
N GLY A 173 -4.61 -7.53 20.33
CA GLY A 173 -4.68 -8.37 21.52
C GLY A 173 -3.57 -9.42 21.56
N VAL A 174 -3.39 -10.07 22.71
CA VAL A 174 -2.29 -11.03 22.95
C VAL A 174 -2.33 -12.22 21.98
N SER A 175 -3.51 -12.67 21.56
CA SER A 175 -3.65 -13.76 20.59
C SER A 175 -3.13 -13.40 19.19
N ALA A 176 -3.02 -12.12 18.84
CA ALA A 176 -2.50 -11.70 17.53
C ALA A 176 -0.99 -12.02 17.37
N PHE A 177 -0.27 -12.21 18.47
CA PHE A 177 1.15 -12.54 18.45
C PHE A 177 1.43 -13.98 18.01
N SER A 178 0.48 -14.92 18.16
CA SER A 178 0.71 -16.30 17.72
C SER A 178 0.92 -16.36 16.20
N GLY A 179 0.05 -15.69 15.43
CA GLY A 179 0.19 -15.60 13.98
C GLY A 179 1.51 -14.92 13.57
N LEU A 180 1.90 -13.86 14.28
CA LEU A 180 3.17 -13.17 14.02
C LEU A 180 4.38 -14.10 14.21
N LYS A 181 4.33 -15.00 15.20
CA LYS A 181 5.39 -15.98 15.50
C LYS A 181 5.40 -17.17 14.54
N GLU A 182 4.22 -17.60 14.06
CA GLU A 182 4.06 -18.85 13.31
C GLU A 182 4.08 -18.68 11.78
N ASP A 183 3.35 -17.70 11.24
CA ASP A 183 3.06 -17.65 9.80
C ASP A 183 4.27 -17.29 8.94
N LYS A 184 5.22 -16.52 9.50
CA LYS A 184 6.47 -16.05 8.89
C LYS A 184 6.39 -15.81 7.36
N PRO A 185 5.51 -14.91 6.88
CA PRO A 185 5.38 -14.59 5.45
C PRO A 185 6.64 -13.93 4.86
N ILE A 186 6.75 -13.91 3.52
CA ILE A 186 7.84 -13.22 2.82
C ILE A 186 7.72 -11.70 2.99
N LEU A 187 6.54 -11.13 2.70
CA LEU A 187 6.24 -9.73 2.89
C LEU A 187 5.22 -9.59 4.02
N PHE A 188 5.39 -8.61 4.91
CA PHE A 188 4.35 -8.34 5.88
C PHE A 188 4.36 -6.92 6.39
N CYS A 189 3.26 -6.58 7.07
CA CYS A 189 3.19 -5.39 7.89
C CYS A 189 2.68 -5.77 9.27
N VAL A 190 3.17 -5.09 10.31
CA VAL A 190 2.67 -5.22 11.67
C VAL A 190 2.27 -3.86 12.20
N ASN A 191 0.98 -3.67 12.47
CA ASN A 191 0.46 -2.42 12.99
C ASN A 191 -0.29 -2.66 14.31
N THR A 192 -0.25 -1.68 15.21
CA THR A 192 -1.03 -1.67 16.44
C THR A 192 -1.44 -0.25 16.82
N ASP A 193 -2.73 -0.07 17.09
CA ASP A 193 -3.25 1.15 17.71
C ASP A 193 -3.06 1.17 19.24
N ILE A 194 -2.56 0.06 19.83
CA ILE A 194 -2.44 -0.13 21.27
C ILE A 194 -0.98 0.10 21.68
N SER A 195 -0.72 1.26 22.27
CA SER A 195 0.65 1.74 22.52
C SER A 195 1.53 0.79 23.34
N HIS A 196 0.96 0.03 24.29
CA HIS A 196 1.75 -0.90 25.11
C HIS A 196 2.20 -2.15 24.34
N PHE A 197 1.48 -2.57 23.29
CA PHE A 197 1.91 -3.69 22.44
C PHE A 197 3.08 -3.34 21.52
N ARG A 198 3.47 -2.07 21.38
CA ARG A 198 4.59 -1.68 20.50
C ARG A 198 5.91 -2.32 20.93
N ASN A 199 6.17 -2.39 22.24
CA ASN A 199 7.38 -3.03 22.76
C ASN A 199 7.34 -4.55 22.56
N ASP A 200 6.17 -5.17 22.74
CA ASP A 200 5.98 -6.60 22.52
C ASP A 200 6.12 -6.97 21.04
N VAL A 201 5.62 -6.13 20.13
CA VAL A 201 5.81 -6.26 18.68
C VAL A 201 7.29 -6.18 18.36
N LYS A 202 7.97 -5.13 18.84
CA LYS A 202 9.40 -4.97 18.62
C LYS A 202 10.18 -6.19 19.11
N HIS A 203 9.93 -6.63 20.34
CA HIS A 203 10.59 -7.80 20.91
C HIS A 203 10.34 -9.07 20.08
N THR A 204 9.11 -9.29 19.62
CA THR A 204 8.78 -10.43 18.76
C THR A 204 9.49 -10.36 17.40
N LEU A 205 9.64 -9.15 16.82
CA LEU A 205 10.39 -8.94 15.58
C LEU A 205 11.89 -9.16 15.80
N ASP A 206 12.46 -8.70 16.91
CA ASP A 206 13.86 -8.93 17.29
C ASP A 206 14.15 -10.44 17.48
N GLU A 207 13.19 -11.22 18.00
CA GLU A 207 13.29 -12.69 18.09
C GLU A 207 13.22 -13.38 16.73
N TRP A 208 12.38 -12.88 15.81
CA TRP A 208 12.21 -13.49 14.48
C TRP A 208 13.37 -13.09 13.54
N MET A 209 13.79 -11.84 13.56
CA MET A 209 14.80 -11.26 12.67
C MET A 209 15.94 -10.65 13.51
N PRO A 210 16.76 -11.50 14.17
CA PRO A 210 17.81 -11.03 15.07
C PRO A 210 18.98 -10.37 14.33
N ASP A 211 19.19 -10.76 13.07
CA ASP A 211 20.22 -10.23 12.21
C ASP A 211 19.67 -9.06 11.41
N LYS A 212 20.34 -7.91 11.52
CA LYS A 212 19.99 -6.72 10.75
C LYS A 212 20.36 -6.93 9.28
N SER A 213 19.51 -6.40 8.41
CA SER A 213 19.80 -6.30 6.98
C SER A 213 21.00 -5.37 6.73
N GLU A 214 21.78 -5.63 5.67
CA GLU A 214 22.85 -4.72 5.21
C GLU A 214 22.32 -3.34 4.76
N TYR A 215 21.02 -3.25 4.54
CA TYR A 215 20.30 -2.01 4.17
C TYR A 215 19.73 -1.27 5.40
N GLU A 216 19.83 -1.82 6.60
CA GLU A 216 19.47 -1.13 7.84
C GLU A 216 20.62 -0.21 8.28
N LEU A 217 20.32 1.08 8.44
CA LEU A 217 21.26 2.10 8.91
C LEU A 217 21.40 2.11 10.44
#